data_AF-A0A837APG9-F1
#
_entry.id   AF-A0A837APG9-F1
#
_cell.length_a   1.000
_cell.length_b   1.000
_cell.length_c   1.000
_cell.angle_alpha   90.00
_cell.angle_beta   90.00
_cell.angle_gamma   90.00
#
_symmetry.space_group_name_H-M   'P 1'
#
loop_
_entity.id
_entity.type
_entity.pdbx_description
1 polymer ?
#
loop_
_entity_poly.entity_id
_entity_poly.type
_entity_poly.pdbx_seq_one_letter_code
_entity_poly.pdbx_strand_id
1 'polypeptide(L)' 'RLPQDLALAGFDNERWTDLVEPGITVVEQPVEDMGRAAMSLLLERMSNPQLPIRRMVMTGRCVVRGSTGPHAHST' A
#
# COMPACT_ATOMS: atom_id res chain seq x y z
N ARG A 1 3.17 13.81 -19.34
CA ARG A 1 2.81 14.67 -18.20
C ARG A 1 1.88 13.86 -17.31
N LEU A 2 2.06 13.89 -15.98
CA LEU A 2 1.12 13.26 -15.05
C LEU A 2 0.04 14.28 -14.65
N PRO A 3 -1.25 13.92 -14.64
CA PRO A 3 -1.83 12.64 -15.10
C PRO A 3 -2.18 12.60 -16.61
N GLN A 4 -1.99 13.69 -17.37
CA GLN A 4 -2.65 13.87 -18.67
C GLN A 4 -2.17 12.94 -19.79
N ASP A 5 -0.90 12.55 -19.80
CA ASP A 5 -0.37 11.62 -20.80
C ASP A 5 -0.27 10.20 -20.23
N LEU A 6 -0.19 10.09 -18.89
CA LEU A 6 -0.08 8.84 -18.16
C LEU A 6 -0.60 9.06 -16.73
N ALA A 7 -1.54 8.23 -16.29
CA ALA A 7 -1.89 8.14 -14.88
C ALA A 7 -0.88 7.23 -14.16
N LEU A 8 -0.47 7.60 -12.95
CA LEU A 8 0.49 6.85 -12.14
C LEU A 8 -0.07 6.58 -10.75
N ALA A 9 -0.08 5.33 -10.34
CA ALA A 9 -0.32 4.91 -8.96
C ALA A 9 0.84 4.04 -8.46
N GLY A 10 1.17 4.15 -7.17
CA GLY A 10 2.25 3.41 -6.55
C GLY A 10 1.81 2.65 -5.30
N PHE A 11 2.80 2.05 -4.64
CA PHE A 11 2.68 1.47 -3.30
C PHE A 11 3.60 2.23 -2.36
N ASP A 12 3.27 2.13 -1.07
CA ASP A 12 3.97 2.76 0.05
C ASP A 12 3.73 4.28 0.10
N ASN A 13 3.16 4.73 1.22
CA ASN A 13 2.86 6.15 1.46
C ASN A 13 4.08 6.88 2.01
N GLU A 14 5.20 6.76 1.30
CA GLU A 14 6.47 7.39 1.66
C GLU A 14 6.38 8.91 1.54
N ARG A 15 7.12 9.63 2.39
CA ARG A 15 7.00 11.09 2.51
C ARG A 15 7.19 11.83 1.18
N TRP A 16 8.08 11.34 0.32
CA TRP A 16 8.36 11.99 -0.97
C TRP A 16 7.17 11.92 -1.94
N THR A 17 6.28 10.95 -1.78
CA THR A 17 5.11 10.77 -2.68
C THR A 17 4.12 11.92 -2.57
N ASP A 18 4.12 12.62 -1.43
CA ASP A 18 3.31 13.82 -1.19
C ASP A 18 4.03 15.13 -1.54
N LEU A 19 5.36 15.10 -1.65
CA LEU A 19 6.20 16.28 -1.90
C LEU A 19 6.41 16.58 -3.39
N VAL A 20 6.21 15.60 -4.26
CA VAL A 20 6.26 15.79 -5.71
C VAL A 20 4.94 16.35 -6.21
N GLU A 21 4.95 17.26 -7.18
CA GLU A 21 3.73 17.77 -7.83
C GLU A 21 3.39 16.86 -9.04
N PRO A 22 2.15 16.33 -9.19
CA PRO A 22 0.90 16.68 -8.49
C PRO A 22 0.53 15.77 -7.29
N GLY A 23 1.52 15.14 -6.67
CA GLY A 23 1.37 14.12 -5.65
C GLY A 23 1.07 12.75 -6.26
N ILE A 24 1.73 11.70 -5.77
CA ILE A 24 1.53 10.34 -6.26
C ILE A 24 0.40 9.66 -5.49
N THR A 25 -0.63 9.20 -6.20
CA THR A 25 -1.65 8.30 -5.66
C THR A 25 -0.98 6.99 -5.27
N VAL A 26 -1.22 6.51 -4.05
CA VAL A 26 -0.57 5.28 -3.54
C VAL A 26 -1.56 4.40 -2.79
N VAL A 27 -1.26 3.10 -2.74
CA VAL A 27 -1.85 2.20 -1.75
C VAL A 27 -0.92 2.15 -0.52
N GLU A 28 -1.39 2.73 0.57
CA GLU A 28 -0.76 2.66 1.88
C GLU A 28 -0.98 1.28 2.51
N GLN A 29 0.10 0.61 2.87
CA GLN A 29 0.06 -0.70 3.51
C GLN A 29 0.06 -0.57 5.05
N PRO A 30 -0.66 -1.42 5.79
CA PRO A 30 -0.64 -1.43 7.26
C PRO A 30 0.62 -2.14 7.77
N VAL A 31 1.80 -1.62 7.42
CA VAL A 31 3.10 -2.30 7.62
C VAL A 31 3.42 -2.57 9.09
N GLU A 32 2.98 -1.69 10.00
CA GLU A 32 3.16 -1.91 11.44
C GLU A 32 2.36 -3.13 11.92
N ASP A 33 1.09 -3.22 11.54
CA ASP A 33 0.23 -4.34 11.90
C ASP A 33 0.70 -5.64 11.25
N MET A 34 1.18 -5.58 10.00
CA MET A 34 1.79 -6.72 9.32
C MET A 34 3.01 -7.24 10.08
N GLY A 35 3.90 -6.35 10.52
CA GLY A 35 5.09 -6.71 11.31
C GLY A 35 4.72 -7.32 12.66
N ARG A 36 3.75 -6.72 13.37
CA ARG A 36 3.23 -7.23 14.63
C ARG A 36 2.63 -8.63 14.47
N ALA A 37 1.77 -8.82 13.46
CA ALA A 37 1.17 -10.11 13.15
C ALA A 37 2.22 -11.16 12.79
N ALA A 38 3.20 -10.82 11.93
CA ALA A 38 4.26 -11.72 11.53
C ALA A 38 5.08 -12.21 12.74
N MET A 39 5.46 -11.31 13.66
CA MET A 39 6.21 -11.68 14.85
C MET A 39 5.38 -12.55 15.81
N SER A 40 4.11 -12.20 16.04
CA SER A 40 3.21 -13.03 16.85
C SER A 40 3.05 -14.45 16.26
N LEU A 41 2.83 -14.55 14.95
CA LEU A 41 2.71 -15.85 14.26
C LEU A 41 3.99 -16.69 14.40
N LEU A 42 5.16 -16.06 14.32
CA LEU A 42 6.46 -16.73 14.50
C LEU A 42 6.63 -17.25 15.93
N LEU A 43 6.41 -16.41 16.94
CA LEU A 43 6.55 -16.77 18.35
C LEU A 43 5.60 -17.92 18.73
N GLU A 44 4.37 -17.89 18.24
CA GLU A 44 3.40 -18.96 18.45
C GLU A 44 3.85 -20.27 17.79
N ARG A 45 4.41 -20.22 16.57
CA ARG A 45 4.93 -21.40 15.88
C ARG A 45 6.18 -21.98 16.55
N MET A 46 7.06 -21.13 17.09
CA MET A 46 8.21 -21.58 17.87
C MET A 46 7.78 -22.29 19.14
N SER A 47 6.71 -21.80 19.78
CA SER A 47 6.14 -22.40 21.00
C SER A 47 5.36 -23.69 20.71
N ASN A 48 4.73 -23.78 19.54
CA ASN A 48 4.01 -24.97 19.09
C ASN A 48 4.28 -25.24 17.59
N PRO A 49 5.30 -26.06 17.27
CA PRO A 49 5.69 -26.33 15.89
C PRO A 49 4.62 -27.03 15.04
N GLN A 50 3.65 -27.71 15.68
CA GLN A 50 2.59 -28.46 14.99
C GLN A 50 1.37 -27.59 14.61
N LEU A 51 1.41 -26.28 14.88
CA LEU A 51 0.33 -25.38 14.47
C LEU A 51 0.13 -25.41 12.95
N PRO A 52 -1.14 -25.43 12.48
CA PRO A 52 -1.43 -25.38 11.06
C PRO A 52 -0.86 -24.10 10.41
N ILE A 53 -0.72 -24.13 9.09
CA ILE A 53 -0.37 -22.93 8.32
C ILE A 53 -1.53 -21.94 8.45
N ARG A 54 -1.19 -20.68 8.77
CA ARG A 54 -2.15 -19.59 8.87
C ARG A 54 -1.86 -18.57 7.80
N ARG A 55 -2.92 -18.10 7.13
CA ARG A 55 -2.88 -17.00 6.17
C ARG A 55 -3.70 -15.86 6.74
N MET A 56 -3.07 -14.71 6.90
CA MET A 56 -3.73 -13.46 7.28
C MET A 56 -3.68 -12.50 6.10
N VAL A 57 -4.79 -11.83 5.82
CA VAL A 57 -4.89 -10.80 4.78
C VAL A 57 -5.26 -9.50 5.46
N MET A 58 -4.48 -8.46 5.21
CA MET A 58 -4.69 -7.12 5.75
C MET A 58 -4.99 -6.16 4.61
N THR A 59 -5.93 -5.24 4.83
CA THR A 59 -6.39 -4.31 3.81
C THR A 59 -5.55 -3.04 3.84
N GLY A 60 -4.94 -2.70 2.71
CA GLY A 60 -4.32 -1.40 2.50
C GLY A 60 -5.35 -0.29 2.22
N ARG A 61 -4.92 0.96 2.32
CA ARG A 61 -5.75 2.15 2.06
C ARG A 61 -5.29 2.84 0.80
N CYS A 62 -6.19 3.11 -0.14
CA CYS A 62 -5.89 3.95 -1.30
C CYS A 62 -5.88 5.43 -0.87
N VAL A 63 -4.75 6.11 -1.06
CA VAL A 63 -4.54 7.53 -0.84
C VAL A 63 -4.50 8.20 -2.20
N VAL A 64 -5.61 8.81 -2.59
CA VAL A 64 -5.76 9.47 -3.91
C VAL A 64 -5.10 10.84 -3.89
N ARG A 65 -4.24 11.09 -4.89
CA ARG A 65 -3.58 12.39 -5.17
C ARG A 65 -3.71 12.74 -6.67
N GLY A 66 -2.96 13.73 -7.14
CA GLY A 66 -3.12 14.29 -8.47
C GLY A 66 -2.59 13.41 -9.61
N SER A 67 -1.73 12.43 -9.37
CA SER A 67 -1.15 11.57 -10.42
C SER A 67 -2.14 10.60 -11.07
N THR A 68 -3.34 10.41 -10.51
CA THR A 68 -4.44 9.61 -11.10
C THR A 68 -5.70 10.44 -11.38
N GLY A 69 -5.55 11.76 -11.53
CA GLY A 69 -6.67 12.64 -11.86
C GLY A 69 -7.37 12.25 -13.17
N PRO A 70 -8.64 12.63 -13.34
CA PRO A 70 -9.43 12.29 -14.53
C PRO A 70 -8.75 12.78 -15.81
N HIS A 71 -8.67 11.89 -16.80
CA HIS A 71 -8.21 12.24 -18.13
C HIS A 71 -9.37 12.95 -18.85
N ALA A 72 -9.19 14.21 -19.24
CA ALA A 72 -10.15 14.84 -20.14
C ALA A 72 -10.06 14.12 -21.49
N HIS A 73 -11.05 13.29 -21.81
CA HIS A 73 -11.24 12.81 -23.17
C HIS A 73 -11.73 14.00 -23.99
N SER A 74 -10.87 14.55 -24.83
CA SER A 74 -11.30 15.51 -25.84
C SER A 74 -12.03 14.71 -26.91
N THR A 75 -13.35 14.85 -26.95
CA THR A 75 -14.22 14.33 -28.01
C THR A 75 -13.88 14.94 -29.36
#